data_AF-A0A181Z7E9-F1
#
_entry.id   AF-A0A181Z7E9-F1
#
_cell.length_a   1.000
_cell.length_b   1.000
_cell.length_c   1.000
_cell.angle_alpha   90.00
_cell.angle_beta   90.00
_cell.angle_gamma   90.00
#
_symmetry.space_group_name_H-M   'P 1'
#
loop_
_entity.id
_entity.type
_entity.pdbx_description
1 polymer ?
#
loop_
_entity_poly.entity_id
_entity_poly.type
_entity_poly.pdbx_seq_one_letter_code
_entity_poly.pdbx_strand_id
1 'polypeptide(L)'
;MSTAPTRRVAGIAAAVAAVTIAAVALVGVAPASASGKTSTGGDYAVTINGTTTNPASGKDFKAKDLAVSGTIKVRGIHNGFDIRVADLGVYDYTLTGAPDTQRMVTKPTVVFASKIPSLTAAQLSGTKLSQLEVRDDTLTAIFATGAGKFKIQAKDGAQGGIFQMETEFAGPVTFTHTLGAGLFYFTNPYTGKINFGDGTPAVTSGSGSHQMLLGKDSPQVATKTSQTATTTTWTVQPGGRLGGVLGEDAVELSAGATNCTSQCQAQNQIRGSLPGPPDPVDPTPLG
;
A
#
# COMPACT_ATOMS: atom_id res chain seq x y z
N MET A 1 68.75 -24.78 -23.10
CA MET A 1 69.54 -25.98 -22.70
C MET A 1 69.65 -25.95 -21.19
N SER A 2 68.80 -26.73 -20.52
CA SER A 2 69.15 -28.00 -19.86
C SER A 2 69.40 -27.77 -18.36
N THR A 3 68.38 -27.96 -17.53
CA THR A 3 67.99 -29.22 -16.83
C THR A 3 68.91 -29.55 -15.66
N ALA A 4 68.36 -29.46 -14.44
CA ALA A 4 68.86 -30.13 -13.24
C ALA A 4 67.69 -30.32 -12.24
N PRO A 5 67.70 -31.36 -11.39
CA PRO A 5 66.58 -32.28 -11.30
C PRO A 5 65.84 -32.35 -9.95
N THR A 6 64.65 -32.94 -10.07
CA THR A 6 63.81 -33.66 -9.11
C THR A 6 64.52 -34.43 -7.97
N ARG A 7 63.95 -34.37 -6.75
CA ARG A 7 62.99 -35.35 -6.14
C ARG A 7 63.25 -35.64 -4.64
N ARG A 8 62.12 -35.74 -3.94
CA ARG A 8 61.79 -36.57 -2.75
C ARG A 8 62.19 -36.06 -1.36
N VAL A 9 61.17 -35.64 -0.61
CA VAL A 9 60.89 -36.25 0.70
C VAL A 9 59.41 -36.64 0.74
N ALA A 10 59.17 -37.85 1.24
CA ALA A 10 57.93 -38.58 1.29
C ALA A 10 56.90 -37.97 2.26
N GLY A 11 55.63 -38.22 1.98
CA GLY A 11 54.52 -37.95 2.90
C GLY A 11 54.31 -39.07 3.92
N ILE A 12 53.40 -38.81 4.87
CA ILE A 12 52.16 -39.57 5.11
C ILE A 12 51.33 -38.77 6.13
N ALA A 13 50.03 -38.69 5.83
CA ALA A 13 49.00 -37.99 6.57
C ALA A 13 48.56 -38.73 7.85
N ALA A 14 47.98 -37.99 8.79
CA ALA A 14 46.98 -38.53 9.72
C ALA A 14 45.92 -37.47 10.01
N ALA A 15 44.67 -37.91 9.88
CA ALA A 15 43.44 -37.13 9.84
C ALA A 15 43.09 -36.47 11.19
N VAL A 16 42.66 -35.21 11.15
CA VAL A 16 41.86 -34.60 12.22
C VAL A 16 40.41 -34.63 11.77
N ALA A 17 39.59 -35.38 12.51
CA ALA A 17 38.17 -35.53 12.29
C ALA A 17 37.43 -34.20 12.53
N ALA A 18 36.51 -33.90 11.63
CA ALA A 18 35.57 -32.80 11.70
C ALA A 18 34.40 -33.12 12.63
N VAL A 19 34.00 -32.14 13.46
CA VAL A 19 32.59 -31.93 13.84
C VAL A 19 32.36 -30.42 13.96
N THR A 20 31.96 -29.79 12.85
CA THR A 20 31.32 -28.47 12.87
C THR A 20 29.82 -28.67 13.05
N ILE A 21 29.30 -28.37 14.23
CA ILE A 21 27.84 -28.26 14.45
C ILE A 21 27.42 -26.91 13.87
N ALA A 22 27.05 -26.89 12.59
CA ALA A 22 26.30 -25.78 12.01
C ALA A 22 24.81 -26.01 12.31
N ALA A 23 24.34 -25.49 13.45
CA ALA A 23 22.92 -25.38 13.72
C ALA A 23 22.33 -24.30 12.79
N VAL A 24 21.82 -24.72 11.64
CA VAL A 24 20.98 -23.89 10.78
C VAL A 24 19.65 -23.70 11.51
N ALA A 25 19.55 -22.63 12.29
CA ALA A 25 18.28 -22.18 12.80
C ALA A 25 17.40 -21.76 11.60
N LEU A 26 16.40 -22.56 11.27
CA LEU A 26 15.28 -22.11 10.46
C LEU A 26 14.56 -21.00 11.24
N VAL A 27 14.97 -19.76 11.00
CA VAL A 27 14.21 -18.58 11.44
C VAL A 27 12.96 -18.56 10.57
N GLY A 28 11.82 -18.94 11.16
CA GLY A 28 10.52 -18.80 10.54
C GLY A 28 10.32 -17.37 10.05
N VAL A 29 10.09 -17.22 8.75
CA VAL A 29 9.62 -15.97 8.14
C VAL A 29 8.20 -15.71 8.63
N ALA A 30 8.08 -15.06 9.78
CA ALA A 30 6.82 -14.45 10.19
C ALA A 30 6.58 -13.22 9.30
N PRO A 31 5.36 -13.01 8.78
CA PRO A 31 5.04 -11.81 8.02
C PRO A 31 5.24 -10.57 8.90
N ALA A 32 5.71 -9.49 8.29
CA ALA A 32 5.87 -8.20 8.95
C ALA A 32 4.55 -7.80 9.64
N SER A 33 4.58 -7.68 10.96
CA SER A 33 3.46 -7.18 11.74
C SER A 33 3.52 -5.65 11.67
N ALA A 34 2.52 -5.04 11.03
CA ALA A 34 2.19 -3.63 11.25
C ALA A 34 1.91 -3.43 12.75
N SER A 35 2.19 -2.24 13.29
CA SER A 35 1.80 -1.83 14.64
C SER A 35 0.38 -2.31 14.94
N GLY A 36 0.21 -2.95 16.10
CA GLY A 36 -0.92 -3.83 16.40
C GLY A 36 -2.27 -3.29 15.92
N LYS A 37 -3.01 -4.10 15.17
CA LYS A 37 -4.38 -3.78 14.72
C LYS A 37 -5.25 -3.45 15.96
N THR A 38 -5.46 -2.17 16.28
CA THR A 38 -6.47 -1.76 17.27
C THR A 38 -7.76 -1.28 16.63
N SER A 39 -7.83 -1.20 15.29
CA SER A 39 -9.11 -1.03 14.59
C SER A 39 -9.95 -2.29 14.75
N THR A 40 -11.24 -2.09 14.97
CA THR A 40 -12.24 -3.13 14.78
C THR A 40 -12.20 -3.50 13.29
N GLY A 41 -11.96 -4.77 12.97
CA GLY A 41 -11.83 -5.21 11.57
C GLY A 41 -13.05 -4.78 10.74
N GLY A 42 -12.79 -4.40 9.49
CA GLY A 42 -13.83 -4.04 8.52
C GLY A 42 -14.45 -5.23 7.78
N ASP A 43 -15.37 -4.92 6.88
CA ASP A 43 -16.10 -5.89 6.04
C ASP A 43 -16.46 -5.25 4.70
N TYR A 44 -15.94 -5.79 3.60
CA TYR A 44 -16.20 -5.25 2.26
C TYR A 44 -17.36 -5.94 1.55
N ALA A 45 -18.36 -5.15 1.18
CA ALA A 45 -19.31 -5.49 0.13
C ALA A 45 -18.81 -4.98 -1.24
N VAL A 46 -18.82 -5.84 -2.25
CA VAL A 46 -18.38 -5.51 -3.62
C VAL A 46 -19.52 -5.72 -4.60
N THR A 47 -19.83 -4.70 -5.39
CA THR A 47 -20.84 -4.78 -6.46
C THR A 47 -20.19 -4.74 -7.83
N ILE A 48 -20.43 -5.78 -8.64
CA ILE A 48 -19.93 -5.92 -10.00
C ILE A 48 -21.10 -6.21 -10.93
N ASN A 49 -21.22 -5.45 -12.03
CA ASN A 49 -22.31 -5.61 -13.01
C ASN A 49 -23.71 -5.71 -12.35
N GLY A 50 -23.94 -4.94 -11.27
CA GLY A 50 -25.20 -4.93 -10.53
C GLY A 50 -25.39 -6.05 -9.50
N THR A 51 -24.47 -7.01 -9.39
CA THR A 51 -24.51 -8.07 -8.37
C THR A 51 -23.60 -7.72 -7.21
N THR A 52 -24.14 -7.72 -5.99
CA THR A 52 -23.37 -7.44 -4.75
C THR A 52 -23.02 -8.73 -4.03
N THR A 53 -21.74 -8.89 -3.69
CA THR A 53 -21.27 -9.90 -2.75
C THR A 53 -20.83 -9.24 -1.46
N ASN A 54 -21.29 -9.78 -0.33
CA ASN A 54 -20.82 -9.41 1.01
C ASN A 54 -20.59 -10.70 1.82
N PRO A 55 -19.37 -11.28 1.81
CA PRO A 55 -19.10 -12.51 2.54
C PRO A 55 -19.21 -12.25 4.05
N ALA A 56 -19.82 -13.18 4.80
CA ALA A 56 -19.84 -13.05 6.27
C ALA A 56 -18.41 -13.11 6.84
N SER A 57 -18.19 -12.50 8.02
CA SER A 57 -16.88 -12.54 8.70
C SER A 57 -16.32 -13.96 8.82
N GLY A 58 -15.02 -14.11 8.53
CA GLY A 58 -14.32 -15.39 8.46
C GLY A 58 -14.63 -16.21 7.22
N LYS A 59 -15.40 -15.67 6.25
CA LYS A 59 -15.65 -16.28 4.94
C LYS A 59 -14.97 -15.50 3.83
N ASP A 60 -14.60 -16.24 2.80
CA ASP A 60 -13.95 -15.69 1.61
C ASP A 60 -14.97 -15.69 0.46
N PHE A 61 -14.97 -14.63 -0.33
CA PHE A 61 -15.54 -14.64 -1.67
C PHE A 61 -14.42 -14.56 -2.69
N LYS A 62 -14.45 -15.45 -3.68
CA LYS A 62 -13.47 -15.49 -4.77
C LYS A 62 -14.20 -15.56 -6.10
N ALA A 63 -13.83 -14.67 -7.02
CA ALA A 63 -14.26 -14.73 -8.42
C ALA A 63 -13.04 -14.72 -9.34
N LYS A 64 -13.17 -15.36 -10.49
CA LYS A 64 -12.11 -15.44 -11.50
C LYS A 64 -12.68 -15.22 -12.89
N ASP A 65 -11.85 -14.67 -13.77
CA ASP A 65 -12.14 -14.48 -15.19
C ASP A 65 -13.51 -13.83 -15.49
N LEU A 66 -13.90 -12.86 -14.67
CA LEU A 66 -15.19 -12.19 -14.80
C LEU A 66 -15.10 -11.04 -15.81
N ALA A 67 -16.01 -11.04 -16.79
CA ALA A 67 -16.21 -9.88 -17.65
C ALA A 67 -16.75 -8.71 -16.82
N VAL A 68 -16.13 -7.54 -16.93
CA VAL A 68 -16.50 -6.35 -16.14
C VAL A 68 -16.69 -5.15 -17.04
N SER A 69 -17.65 -4.32 -16.69
CA SER A 69 -17.93 -3.06 -17.37
C SER A 69 -18.45 -2.02 -16.39
N GLY A 70 -18.39 -0.74 -16.77
CA GLY A 70 -18.86 0.35 -15.92
C GLY A 70 -18.01 0.52 -14.66
N THR A 71 -18.66 0.50 -13.50
CA THR A 71 -18.05 0.77 -12.20
C THR A 71 -18.22 -0.42 -11.26
N ILE A 72 -17.13 -0.82 -10.62
CA ILE A 72 -17.14 -1.77 -9.50
C ILE A 72 -17.19 -0.95 -8.22
N LYS A 73 -18.22 -1.18 -7.40
CA LYS A 73 -18.41 -0.45 -6.13
C LYS A 73 -17.85 -1.27 -4.99
N VAL A 74 -16.95 -0.68 -4.20
CA VAL A 74 -16.39 -1.28 -2.98
C VAL A 74 -16.89 -0.48 -1.78
N ARG A 75 -17.59 -1.13 -0.85
CA ARG A 75 -18.18 -0.47 0.32
C ARG A 75 -17.79 -1.25 1.57
N GLY A 76 -17.05 -0.60 2.46
CA GLY A 76 -16.70 -1.11 3.77
C GLY A 76 -17.42 -0.37 4.90
N ILE A 77 -17.12 -0.78 6.12
CA ILE A 77 -17.51 -0.13 7.37
C ILE A 77 -16.77 1.20 7.54
N HIS A 78 -15.44 1.19 7.36
CA HIS A 78 -14.56 2.34 7.65
C HIS A 78 -14.21 3.13 6.40
N ASN A 79 -14.12 2.47 5.25
CA ASN A 79 -13.90 3.15 3.98
C ASN A 79 -14.64 2.53 2.79
N GLY A 80 -14.73 3.28 1.70
CA GLY A 80 -15.32 2.82 0.45
C GLY A 80 -14.83 3.63 -0.74
N PHE A 81 -14.93 3.06 -1.93
CA PHE A 81 -14.48 3.67 -3.17
C PHE A 81 -15.09 2.98 -4.40
N ASP A 82 -14.93 3.59 -5.57
CA ASP A 82 -15.36 3.06 -6.85
C ASP A 82 -14.17 2.80 -7.76
N ILE A 83 -14.13 1.64 -8.40
CA ILE A 83 -13.16 1.33 -9.46
C ILE A 83 -13.89 1.50 -10.79
N ARG A 84 -13.43 2.43 -11.63
CA ARG A 84 -13.99 2.62 -12.96
C ARG A 84 -13.22 1.77 -13.97
N VAL A 85 -13.91 0.87 -14.66
CA VAL A 85 -13.27 -0.08 -15.58
C VAL A 85 -12.68 0.62 -16.82
N ALA A 86 -13.25 1.77 -17.21
CA ALA A 86 -12.82 2.51 -18.41
C ALA A 86 -11.38 3.03 -18.35
N ASP A 87 -10.83 3.24 -17.16
CA ASP A 87 -9.46 3.74 -16.94
C ASP A 87 -8.74 3.01 -15.80
N LEU A 88 -9.39 2.04 -15.15
CA LEU A 88 -8.91 1.37 -13.93
C LEU A 88 -8.58 2.33 -12.78
N GLY A 89 -9.14 3.54 -12.83
CA GLY A 89 -8.99 4.54 -11.79
C GLY A 89 -9.86 4.23 -10.58
N VAL A 90 -9.38 4.67 -9.41
CA VAL A 90 -10.16 4.66 -8.17
C VAL A 90 -10.71 6.04 -7.89
N TYR A 91 -12.00 6.10 -7.57
CA TYR A 91 -12.76 7.32 -7.37
C TYR A 91 -13.42 7.32 -5.99
N ASP A 92 -13.59 8.53 -5.45
CA ASP A 92 -14.34 8.78 -4.22
C ASP A 92 -13.89 7.90 -3.04
N TYR A 93 -12.58 7.76 -2.85
CA TYR A 93 -12.04 7.04 -1.70
C TYR A 93 -12.41 7.79 -0.43
N THR A 94 -13.36 7.23 0.31
CA THR A 94 -14.07 7.90 1.40
C THR A 94 -13.82 7.18 2.70
N LEU A 95 -13.44 7.91 3.74
CA LEU A 95 -13.57 7.45 5.11
C LEU A 95 -15.00 7.72 5.57
N THR A 96 -15.67 6.72 6.11
CA THR A 96 -17.10 6.81 6.45
C THR A 96 -17.36 7.61 7.73
N GLY A 97 -16.36 7.64 8.63
CA GLY A 97 -16.47 8.18 9.99
C GLY A 97 -17.11 7.21 10.98
N ALA A 98 -17.21 5.92 10.63
CA ALA A 98 -17.68 4.89 11.54
C ALA A 98 -16.93 4.93 12.89
N PRO A 99 -17.62 4.68 14.02
CA PRO A 99 -16.97 4.63 15.33
C PRO A 99 -15.85 3.60 15.37
N ASP A 100 -14.65 4.07 15.67
CA ASP A 100 -13.45 3.25 15.90
C ASP A 100 -12.48 4.04 16.78
N THR A 101 -11.66 3.35 17.56
CA THR A 101 -10.64 4.00 18.40
C THR A 101 -9.58 4.73 17.58
N GLN A 102 -9.42 4.34 16.31
CA GLN A 102 -8.46 4.89 15.37
C GLN A 102 -9.12 5.77 14.29
N ARG A 103 -10.42 6.09 14.38
CA ARG A 103 -11.09 6.92 13.36
C ARG A 103 -10.47 8.31 13.28
N MET A 104 -10.31 8.82 12.06
CA MET A 104 -9.78 10.16 11.81
C MET A 104 -10.84 11.19 11.43
N VAL A 105 -12.06 10.73 11.11
CA VAL A 105 -13.18 11.60 10.73
C VAL A 105 -14.44 11.14 11.44
N THR A 106 -15.38 12.06 11.64
CA THR A 106 -16.67 11.79 12.33
C THR A 106 -17.86 11.85 11.38
N LYS A 107 -17.63 12.15 10.11
CA LYS A 107 -18.59 12.19 9.02
C LYS A 107 -17.93 11.65 7.74
N PRO A 108 -18.70 11.24 6.72
CA PRO A 108 -18.15 10.84 5.44
C PRO A 108 -17.24 11.94 4.85
N THR A 109 -15.98 11.57 4.60
CA THR A 109 -14.96 12.46 4.05
C THR A 109 -14.25 11.77 2.90
N VAL A 110 -14.37 12.34 1.70
CA VAL A 110 -13.63 11.90 0.52
C VAL A 110 -12.17 12.30 0.70
N VAL A 111 -11.28 11.33 0.91
CA VAL A 111 -9.85 11.57 1.05
C VAL A 111 -9.20 11.75 -0.32
N PHE A 112 -9.54 10.88 -1.28
CA PHE A 112 -9.13 11.04 -2.67
C PHE A 112 -10.38 11.13 -3.54
N ALA A 113 -10.54 12.28 -4.21
CA ALA A 113 -11.52 12.40 -5.30
C ALA A 113 -11.19 11.40 -6.40
N SER A 114 -9.90 11.24 -6.71
CA SER A 114 -9.45 10.24 -7.68
C SER A 114 -8.00 9.81 -7.49
N LYS A 115 -7.71 8.57 -7.89
CA LYS A 115 -6.38 8.02 -8.13
C LYS A 115 -6.40 7.32 -9.49
N ILE A 116 -5.84 7.95 -10.50
CA ILE A 116 -6.03 7.57 -11.91
C ILE A 116 -4.69 7.19 -12.54
N PRO A 117 -4.53 5.96 -13.05
CA PRO A 117 -3.44 5.63 -13.95
C PRO A 117 -3.75 6.14 -15.37
N SER A 118 -2.78 6.77 -16.02
CA SER A 118 -2.83 7.12 -17.44
C SER A 118 -2.46 5.89 -18.27
N LEU A 119 -3.47 5.16 -18.72
CA LEU A 119 -3.32 3.92 -19.49
C LEU A 119 -3.57 4.13 -20.98
N THR A 120 -2.77 3.47 -21.81
CA THR A 120 -2.98 3.42 -23.26
C THR A 120 -4.18 2.53 -23.63
N ALA A 121 -4.69 2.67 -24.85
CA ALA A 121 -5.76 1.80 -25.37
C ALA A 121 -5.38 0.30 -25.31
N ALA A 122 -4.11 -0.05 -25.54
CA ALA A 122 -3.63 -1.43 -25.42
C ALA A 122 -3.68 -1.94 -23.98
N GLN A 123 -3.37 -1.08 -23.00
CA GLN A 123 -3.43 -1.39 -21.57
C GLN A 123 -4.85 -1.49 -21.02
N LEU A 124 -5.86 -1.00 -21.75
CA LEU A 124 -7.29 -1.10 -21.39
C LEU A 124 -8.04 -2.16 -22.21
N SER A 125 -7.47 -2.59 -23.34
CA SER A 125 -8.08 -3.57 -24.24
C SER A 125 -8.35 -4.89 -23.53
N GLY A 126 -9.52 -5.49 -23.76
CA GLY A 126 -9.87 -6.81 -23.21
C GLY A 126 -9.89 -6.89 -21.68
N THR A 127 -10.01 -5.76 -20.99
CA THR A 127 -10.01 -5.70 -19.53
C THR A 127 -11.05 -6.66 -18.94
N LYS A 128 -10.58 -7.58 -18.09
CA LYS A 128 -11.41 -8.47 -17.29
C LYS A 128 -10.90 -8.57 -15.87
N LEU A 129 -11.79 -8.85 -14.93
CA LEU A 129 -11.41 -9.13 -13.55
C LEU A 129 -10.94 -10.59 -13.45
N SER A 130 -9.64 -10.80 -13.65
CA SER A 130 -9.02 -12.13 -13.63
C SER A 130 -9.05 -12.79 -12.25
N GLN A 131 -9.02 -11.99 -11.19
CA GLN A 131 -9.18 -12.43 -9.82
C GLN A 131 -9.83 -11.33 -9.00
N LEU A 132 -10.83 -11.71 -8.22
CA LEU A 132 -11.29 -10.96 -7.07
C LEU A 132 -11.22 -11.88 -5.85
N GLU A 133 -10.67 -11.35 -4.77
CA GLU A 133 -10.71 -11.96 -3.46
C GLU A 133 -11.17 -10.91 -2.45
N VAL A 134 -12.25 -11.24 -1.75
CA VAL A 134 -12.79 -10.45 -0.63
C VAL A 134 -12.79 -11.36 0.58
N ARG A 135 -12.13 -10.93 1.64
CA ARG A 135 -11.98 -11.70 2.87
C ARG A 135 -11.82 -10.75 4.04
N ASP A 136 -12.74 -10.84 4.99
CA ASP A 136 -12.75 -10.00 6.19
C ASP A 136 -12.59 -8.51 5.80
N ASP A 137 -11.56 -7.86 6.38
CA ASP A 137 -11.21 -6.47 6.13
C ASP A 137 -10.42 -6.26 4.84
N THR A 138 -10.28 -7.25 3.94
CA THR A 138 -9.37 -7.16 2.78
C THR A 138 -10.06 -7.36 1.44
N LEU A 139 -9.58 -6.62 0.44
CA LEU A 139 -9.94 -6.77 -0.96
C LEU A 139 -8.68 -6.85 -1.82
N THR A 140 -8.65 -7.79 -2.76
CA THR A 140 -7.67 -7.84 -3.85
C THR A 140 -8.40 -8.06 -5.17
N ALA A 141 -8.26 -7.10 -6.09
CA ALA A 141 -8.78 -7.17 -7.45
C ALA A 141 -7.61 -7.12 -8.45
N ILE A 142 -7.50 -8.14 -9.30
CA ILE A 142 -6.49 -8.20 -10.37
C ILE A 142 -7.21 -8.16 -11.71
N PHE A 143 -6.97 -7.09 -12.45
CA PHE A 143 -7.42 -6.93 -13.83
C PHE A 143 -6.36 -7.50 -14.76
N ALA A 144 -6.79 -8.37 -15.68
CA ALA A 144 -5.98 -8.75 -16.83
C ALA A 144 -6.43 -7.92 -18.02
N THR A 145 -5.47 -7.41 -18.79
CA THR A 145 -5.71 -6.59 -19.98
C THR A 145 -4.83 -7.08 -21.13
N GLY A 146 -4.99 -6.51 -22.33
CA GLY A 146 -4.23 -6.88 -23.52
C GLY A 146 -2.73 -6.62 -23.42
N ALA A 147 -2.28 -5.79 -22.47
CA ALA A 147 -0.87 -5.41 -22.35
C ALA A 147 -0.26 -5.70 -20.97
N GLY A 148 -0.97 -6.37 -20.06
CA GLY A 148 -0.45 -6.76 -18.75
C GLY A 148 -1.53 -6.92 -17.69
N LYS A 149 -1.15 -6.71 -16.42
CA LYS A 149 -2.07 -6.75 -15.29
C LYS A 149 -2.03 -5.45 -14.50
N PHE A 150 -3.16 -5.18 -13.85
CA PHE A 150 -3.30 -4.08 -12.91
C PHE A 150 -3.95 -4.61 -11.64
N LYS A 151 -3.31 -4.38 -10.49
CA LYS A 151 -3.81 -4.87 -9.20
C LYS A 151 -4.24 -3.71 -8.32
N ILE A 152 -5.40 -3.84 -7.71
CA ILE A 152 -5.90 -2.97 -6.65
C ILE A 152 -6.03 -3.81 -5.38
N GLN A 153 -5.45 -3.35 -4.29
CA GLN A 153 -5.61 -3.95 -2.98
C GLN A 153 -6.06 -2.89 -1.99
N ALA A 154 -6.96 -3.27 -1.09
CA ALA A 154 -7.45 -2.38 -0.06
C ALA A 154 -7.71 -3.12 1.24
N LYS A 155 -7.70 -2.37 2.34
CA LYS A 155 -8.15 -2.82 3.66
C LYS A 155 -9.22 -1.89 4.20
N ASP A 156 -10.29 -2.46 4.75
CA ASP A 156 -11.36 -1.73 5.41
C ASP A 156 -10.94 -1.42 6.85
N GLY A 157 -10.01 -0.48 6.98
CA GLY A 157 -9.52 0.00 8.27
C GLY A 157 -9.75 1.50 8.41
N ALA A 158 -9.87 1.94 9.66
CA ALA A 158 -9.94 3.36 10.00
C ALA A 158 -8.61 4.10 9.77
N GLN A 159 -7.46 3.41 9.89
CA GLN A 159 -6.13 3.95 9.61
C GLN A 159 -5.15 2.85 9.11
N GLY A 160 -3.89 3.23 8.88
CA GLY A 160 -2.79 2.34 8.50
C GLY A 160 -2.62 2.18 6.99
N GLY A 161 -1.96 1.11 6.54
CA GLY A 161 -1.84 0.75 5.12
C GLY A 161 -3.16 0.22 4.52
N ILE A 162 -3.96 1.12 3.98
CA ILE A 162 -5.35 0.86 3.57
C ILE A 162 -5.56 0.65 2.08
N PHE A 163 -4.61 1.04 1.22
CA PHE A 163 -4.85 1.04 -0.23
C PHE A 163 -3.55 0.92 -1.04
N GLN A 164 -3.60 0.21 -2.16
CA GLN A 164 -2.49 0.03 -3.07
C GLN A 164 -2.92 -0.25 -4.50
N MET A 165 -2.25 0.38 -5.47
CA MET A 165 -2.34 0.07 -6.90
C MET A 165 -0.98 -0.38 -7.42
N GLU A 166 -0.93 -1.49 -8.15
CA GLU A 166 0.28 -2.01 -8.79
C GLU A 166 0.08 -2.21 -10.28
N THR A 167 1.13 -1.91 -11.04
CA THR A 167 1.17 -2.06 -12.50
C THR A 167 2.19 -3.12 -12.89
N GLU A 168 1.74 -4.09 -13.68
CA GLU A 168 2.58 -5.11 -14.32
C GLU A 168 2.62 -4.89 -15.84
N PHE A 169 2.55 -3.64 -16.30
CA PHE A 169 2.76 -3.29 -17.71
C PHE A 169 4.25 -3.19 -18.04
N ALA A 170 4.60 -3.39 -19.31
CA ALA A 170 6.00 -3.37 -19.78
C ALA A 170 6.67 -1.98 -19.70
N GLY A 171 5.88 -0.91 -19.70
CA GLY A 171 6.36 0.47 -19.65
C GLY A 171 5.89 1.20 -18.39
N PRO A 172 6.49 2.37 -18.10
CA PRO A 172 6.08 3.18 -16.95
C PRO A 172 4.65 3.70 -17.12
N VAL A 173 3.95 3.85 -15.99
CA VAL A 173 2.60 4.43 -15.92
C VAL A 173 2.63 5.70 -15.10
N THR A 174 2.02 6.75 -15.63
CA THR A 174 1.77 7.97 -14.86
C THR A 174 0.52 7.79 -14.01
N PHE A 175 0.61 8.08 -12.72
CA PHE A 175 -0.52 8.13 -11.81
C PHE A 175 -0.76 9.56 -11.35
N THR A 176 -2.01 9.98 -11.37
CA THR A 176 -2.45 11.26 -10.81
C THR A 176 -3.38 11.00 -9.64
N HIS A 177 -2.99 11.47 -8.46
CA HIS A 177 -3.82 11.45 -7.27
C HIS A 177 -4.34 12.86 -7.00
N THR A 178 -5.65 12.97 -6.79
CA THR A 178 -6.33 14.22 -6.47
C THR A 178 -7.06 14.04 -5.15
N LEU A 179 -6.73 14.88 -4.18
CA LEU A 179 -7.38 14.90 -2.87
C LEU A 179 -8.84 15.35 -3.00
N GLY A 180 -9.68 14.89 -2.08
CA GLY A 180 -11.06 15.37 -1.98
C GLY A 180 -11.14 16.84 -1.55
N ALA A 181 -12.32 17.44 -1.72
CA ALA A 181 -12.55 18.82 -1.34
C ALA A 181 -12.26 19.06 0.14
N GLY A 182 -11.56 20.16 0.45
CA GLY A 182 -11.18 20.53 1.82
C GLY A 182 -9.91 19.85 2.33
N LEU A 183 -9.35 18.88 1.60
CA LEU A 183 -8.06 18.28 1.92
C LEU A 183 -6.94 18.95 1.13
N PHE A 184 -5.74 18.94 1.70
CA PHE A 184 -4.54 19.48 1.09
C PHE A 184 -3.29 18.71 1.50
N TYR A 185 -2.29 18.73 0.63
CA TYR A 185 -0.93 18.33 0.92
C TYR A 185 -0.20 19.44 1.67
N PHE A 186 0.67 19.06 2.61
CA PHE A 186 1.51 19.97 3.38
C PHE A 186 2.83 19.31 3.78
N THR A 187 3.85 20.11 4.07
CA THR A 187 5.10 19.60 4.66
C THR A 187 4.90 19.45 6.16
N ASN A 188 5.04 18.22 6.67
CA ASN A 188 4.96 17.97 8.10
C ASN A 188 6.22 18.52 8.80
N PRO A 189 6.07 19.45 9.77
CA PRO A 189 7.21 20.12 10.39
C PRO A 189 8.07 19.19 11.25
N TYR A 190 7.52 18.06 11.71
CA TYR A 190 8.25 17.11 12.56
C TYR A 190 9.02 16.06 11.77
N THR A 191 8.57 15.72 10.56
CA THR A 191 9.19 14.67 9.74
C THR A 191 9.91 15.19 8.51
N GLY A 192 9.62 16.44 8.09
CA GLY A 192 10.05 17.01 6.80
C GLY A 192 9.43 16.31 5.58
N LYS A 193 8.54 15.34 5.78
CA LYS A 193 7.87 14.59 4.72
C LYS A 193 6.56 15.29 4.33
N ILE A 194 6.06 14.94 3.15
CA ILE A 194 4.76 15.42 2.70
C ILE A 194 3.66 14.53 3.27
N ASN A 195 2.72 15.15 3.98
CA ASN A 195 1.47 14.54 4.39
C ASN A 195 0.30 15.20 3.65
N PHE A 196 -0.88 14.61 3.77
CA PHE A 196 -2.15 15.25 3.45
C PHE A 196 -3.13 15.13 4.61
N GLY A 197 -4.07 16.06 4.69
CA GLY A 197 -5.09 16.13 5.74
C GLY A 197 -6.06 17.28 5.49
N ASP A 198 -6.95 17.52 6.43
CA ASP A 198 -7.90 18.65 6.43
C ASP A 198 -7.56 19.74 7.45
N GLY A 199 -6.51 19.52 8.26
CA GLY A 199 -6.07 20.44 9.31
C GLY A 199 -6.94 20.41 10.58
N THR A 200 -7.93 19.53 10.68
CA THR A 200 -8.78 19.41 11.87
C THR A 200 -8.00 18.73 13.01
N PRO A 201 -7.80 19.39 14.17
CA PRO A 201 -7.09 18.79 15.30
C PRO A 201 -7.82 17.56 15.86
N ALA A 202 -7.08 16.63 16.45
CA ALA A 202 -7.64 15.48 17.13
C ALA A 202 -8.54 15.90 18.32
N VAL A 203 -9.61 15.13 18.56
CA VAL A 203 -10.50 15.25 19.71
C VAL A 203 -10.37 13.99 20.56
N THR A 204 -9.89 14.13 21.79
CA THR A 204 -9.43 13.00 22.62
C THR A 204 -10.53 12.27 23.39
N SER A 205 -11.74 12.82 23.48
CA SER A 205 -12.83 12.22 24.27
C SER A 205 -14.23 12.60 23.77
N GLY A 206 -15.23 11.86 24.23
CA GLY A 206 -16.63 12.05 23.87
C GLY A 206 -17.05 11.33 22.58
N SER A 207 -18.34 11.38 22.26
CA SER A 207 -18.91 10.72 21.07
C SER A 207 -18.37 11.26 19.75
N GLY A 208 -17.73 12.44 19.77
CA GLY A 208 -17.04 13.06 18.65
C GLY A 208 -15.53 12.83 18.61
N SER A 209 -14.95 11.98 19.46
CA SER A 209 -13.50 11.76 19.51
C SER A 209 -12.95 11.25 18.17
N HIS A 210 -11.88 11.83 17.65
CA HIS A 210 -11.22 11.36 16.43
C HIS A 210 -9.75 11.75 16.46
N GLN A 211 -8.93 11.01 15.71
CA GLN A 211 -7.55 11.38 15.44
C GLN A 211 -7.50 12.47 14.36
N MET A 212 -6.39 13.20 14.25
CA MET A 212 -6.17 14.09 13.12
C MET A 212 -6.14 13.27 11.82
N LEU A 213 -6.81 13.76 10.77
CA LEU A 213 -6.71 13.13 9.45
C LEU A 213 -5.33 13.39 8.86
N LEU A 214 -4.47 12.38 8.95
CA LEU A 214 -3.13 12.39 8.40
C LEU A 214 -2.97 11.23 7.44
N GLY A 215 -2.43 11.52 6.27
CA GLY A 215 -2.07 10.50 5.30
C GLY A 215 -0.81 10.83 4.53
N LYS A 216 -0.26 9.84 3.84
CA LYS A 216 0.79 10.02 2.83
C LYS A 216 0.61 9.02 1.69
N ASP A 217 1.02 9.43 0.50
CA ASP A 217 1.24 8.49 -0.60
C ASP A 217 2.47 7.62 -0.27
N SER A 218 2.38 6.32 -0.55
CA SER A 218 3.41 5.31 -0.23
C SER A 218 3.95 4.66 -1.51
N PRO A 219 4.86 5.33 -2.24
CA PRO A 219 5.41 4.84 -3.50
C PRO A 219 6.45 3.71 -3.30
N GLN A 220 6.49 2.77 -4.25
CA GLN A 220 7.61 1.85 -4.45
C GLN A 220 7.94 1.78 -5.95
N VAL A 221 9.22 1.92 -6.28
CA VAL A 221 9.70 2.01 -7.67
C VAL A 221 8.91 3.08 -8.47
N ALA A 222 8.66 4.21 -7.82
CA ALA A 222 7.90 5.32 -8.37
C ALA A 222 8.54 6.66 -7.99
N THR A 223 8.52 7.59 -8.93
CA THR A 223 9.12 8.92 -8.79
C THR A 223 8.03 9.96 -8.86
N LYS A 224 7.97 10.85 -7.86
CA LYS A 224 7.07 12.01 -7.88
C LYS A 224 7.53 12.98 -8.98
N THR A 225 6.65 13.32 -9.91
CA THR A 225 6.97 14.24 -11.01
C THR A 225 6.41 15.64 -10.79
N SER A 226 5.28 15.75 -10.08
CA SER A 226 4.73 17.04 -9.68
C SER A 226 3.89 16.94 -8.42
N GLN A 227 3.72 18.06 -7.73
CA GLN A 227 2.83 18.18 -6.60
C GLN A 227 2.31 19.62 -6.49
N THR A 228 1.01 19.75 -6.23
CA THR A 228 0.33 20.98 -5.84
C THR A 228 -0.29 20.79 -4.46
N ALA A 229 -1.00 21.81 -3.96
CA ALA A 229 -1.80 21.71 -2.75
C ALA A 229 -2.78 20.53 -2.74
N THR A 230 -3.28 20.07 -3.89
CA THR A 230 -4.35 19.05 -3.93
C THR A 230 -4.09 17.88 -4.87
N THR A 231 -3.02 17.94 -5.67
CA THR A 231 -2.73 16.92 -6.68
C THR A 231 -1.28 16.48 -6.61
N THR A 232 -1.04 15.18 -6.74
CA THR A 232 0.31 14.63 -7.00
C THR A 232 0.32 13.83 -8.28
N THR A 233 1.43 13.91 -9.00
CA THR A 233 1.69 13.05 -10.15
C THR A 233 2.94 12.22 -9.91
N TRP A 234 2.88 10.95 -10.28
CA TRP A 234 3.92 9.96 -10.10
C TRP A 234 4.17 9.21 -11.39
N THR A 235 5.42 8.90 -11.70
CA THR A 235 5.79 7.91 -12.73
C THR A 235 6.18 6.62 -12.03
N VAL A 236 5.44 5.54 -12.31
CA VAL A 236 5.60 4.23 -11.70
C VAL A 236 6.22 3.30 -12.71
N GLN A 237 7.36 2.69 -12.38
CA GLN A 237 8.04 1.74 -13.26
C GLN A 237 7.33 0.38 -13.27
N PRO A 238 7.60 -0.47 -14.28
CA PRO A 238 7.14 -1.87 -14.28
C PRO A 238 7.45 -2.58 -12.96
N GLY A 239 6.45 -3.23 -12.36
CA GLY A 239 6.58 -3.90 -11.05
C GLY A 239 6.57 -2.95 -9.84
N GLY A 240 6.41 -1.65 -10.08
CA GLY A 240 6.20 -0.64 -9.04
C GLY A 240 4.76 -0.55 -8.55
N ARG A 241 4.55 0.23 -7.49
CA ARG A 241 3.23 0.45 -6.90
C ARG A 241 3.08 1.79 -6.21
N LEU A 242 1.84 2.25 -6.12
CA LEU A 242 1.44 3.41 -5.32
C LEU A 242 0.45 2.97 -4.26
N GLY A 243 0.91 3.00 -3.00
CA GLY A 243 0.08 2.81 -1.83
C GLY A 243 -0.43 4.12 -1.23
N GLY A 244 -1.27 4.00 -0.22
CA GLY A 244 -1.61 5.06 0.72
C GLY A 244 -1.58 4.51 2.15
N VAL A 245 -1.04 5.31 3.06
CA VAL A 245 -1.13 5.00 4.50
C VAL A 245 -1.74 6.19 5.23
N LEU A 246 -2.52 5.93 6.27
CA LEU A 246 -3.17 6.94 7.10
C LEU A 246 -2.81 6.77 8.59
N GLY A 247 -3.08 7.82 9.37
CA GLY A 247 -2.88 7.86 10.81
C GLY A 247 -1.40 7.82 11.19
N GLU A 248 -1.08 7.07 12.25
CA GLU A 248 0.28 6.90 12.77
C GLU A 248 1.29 6.48 11.68
N ASP A 249 0.92 5.54 10.82
CA ASP A 249 1.77 5.04 9.73
C ASP A 249 2.14 6.16 8.73
N ALA A 250 1.32 7.23 8.65
CA ALA A 250 1.57 8.37 7.80
C ALA A 250 2.69 9.28 8.32
N VAL A 251 2.93 9.28 9.63
CA VAL A 251 3.96 10.09 10.29
C VAL A 251 5.16 9.27 10.76
N GLU A 252 5.10 7.94 10.65
CA GLU A 252 6.22 7.08 10.97
C GLU A 252 7.49 7.50 10.21
N LEU A 253 8.61 7.52 10.94
CA LEU A 253 9.96 7.74 10.44
C LEU A 253 10.46 6.54 9.62
N SER A 254 9.62 5.96 8.77
CA SER A 254 10.05 4.94 7.80
C SER A 254 11.08 5.55 6.85
N ALA A 255 12.10 4.78 6.47
CA ALA A 255 12.99 5.21 5.39
C ALA A 255 12.18 5.48 4.11
N GLY A 256 12.60 6.47 3.31
CA GLY A 256 11.96 6.77 2.03
C GLY A 256 12.00 5.59 1.05
N ALA A 257 11.31 5.72 -0.08
CA ALA A 257 11.27 4.69 -1.12
C ALA A 257 12.70 4.26 -1.49
N THR A 258 13.04 2.99 -1.20
CA THR A 258 14.34 2.43 -1.59
C THR A 258 14.24 1.94 -3.02
N ASN A 259 15.19 2.31 -3.88
CA ASN A 259 15.34 1.71 -5.20
C ASN A 259 15.67 0.23 -5.00
N CYS A 260 14.69 -0.63 -5.20
CA CYS A 260 14.86 -2.06 -5.04
C CYS A 260 14.27 -2.79 -6.25
N THR A 261 15.09 -3.65 -6.84
CA THR A 261 14.85 -4.31 -8.13
C THR A 261 14.54 -5.81 -7.98
N SER A 262 14.67 -6.40 -6.78
CA SER A 262 14.14 -7.74 -6.45
C SER A 262 14.06 -7.97 -4.93
N GLN A 263 13.08 -8.74 -4.47
CA GLN A 263 12.88 -9.14 -3.05
C GLN A 263 12.88 -7.98 -2.02
N CYS A 264 12.18 -6.90 -2.35
CA CYS A 264 12.10 -5.70 -1.52
C CYS A 264 11.24 -5.93 -0.29
N GLN A 265 11.87 -6.33 0.81
CA GLN A 265 11.33 -6.16 2.15
C GLN A 265 11.82 -4.80 2.68
N ALA A 266 11.00 -4.09 3.45
CA ALA A 266 11.48 -2.96 4.24
C ALA A 266 12.41 -3.52 5.34
N GLN A 267 13.71 -3.58 5.05
CA GLN A 267 14.71 -4.21 5.93
C GLN A 267 15.14 -3.30 7.10
N ASN A 268 14.69 -2.04 7.11
CA ASN A 268 14.91 -1.10 8.23
C ASN A 268 13.88 -1.34 9.33
N GLN A 269 13.85 -2.56 9.88
CA GLN A 269 12.98 -2.89 11.01
C GLN A 269 13.58 -2.28 12.28
N ILE A 270 12.88 -1.30 12.86
CA ILE A 270 13.12 -0.90 14.25
C ILE A 270 12.49 -1.98 15.14
N ARG A 271 13.27 -2.53 16.07
CA ARG A 271 12.74 -3.44 17.10
C ARG A 271 12.10 -2.61 18.20
N GLY A 272 10.77 -2.51 18.20
CA GLY A 272 9.96 -1.72 19.14
C GLY A 272 9.16 -0.62 18.44
N SER A 273 8.29 0.11 19.16
CA SER A 273 7.65 1.32 18.64
C SER A 273 8.48 2.55 19.03
N LEU A 274 8.75 3.43 18.08
CA LEU A 274 9.13 4.80 18.43
C LEU A 274 7.84 5.55 18.79
N PRO A 275 7.85 6.46 19.78
CA PRO A 275 6.75 7.39 19.96
C PRO A 275 6.52 8.12 18.63
N GLY A 276 5.28 8.10 18.13
CA GLY A 276 4.91 8.91 16.97
C GLY A 276 5.19 10.39 17.26
N PRO A 277 5.64 11.18 16.27
CA PRO A 277 5.75 12.61 16.45
C PRO A 277 4.38 13.22 16.79
N PRO A 278 4.32 14.37 17.46
CA PRO A 278 3.07 15.07 17.71
C PRO A 278 2.31 15.36 16.41
N ASP A 279 0.99 15.55 16.53
CA ASP A 279 0.17 16.05 15.43
C ASP A 279 0.64 17.44 14.99
N PRO A 280 0.75 17.71 13.67
CA PRO A 280 0.99 19.04 13.15
C PRO A 280 -0.06 20.05 13.64
N VAL A 281 0.40 21.20 14.11
CA VAL A 281 -0.46 22.34 14.48
C VAL A 281 -0.56 23.28 13.28
N ASP A 282 -1.80 23.66 12.92
CA ASP A 282 -2.10 24.59 11.82
C ASP A 282 -1.35 24.29 10.51
N PRO A 283 -1.45 23.07 9.95
CA PRO A 283 -0.74 22.72 8.72
C PRO A 283 -1.18 23.63 7.57
N THR A 284 -0.20 24.17 6.84
CA THR A 284 -0.46 25.04 5.70
C THR A 284 -0.35 24.27 4.38
N PRO A 285 -1.27 24.50 3.41
CA PRO A 285 -1.17 23.89 2.09
C PRO A 285 0.16 24.18 1.40
N LEU A 286 0.65 23.23 0.61
CA LEU A 286 1.79 23.48 -0.29
C LEU A 286 1.49 24.64 -1.24
N GLY A 287 2.45 25.56 -1.34
CA GLY A 287 2.41 26.71 -2.26
C GLY A 287 2.78 26.36 -3.70
#